data_AF-A0A1C6JA44-F1
#
_entry.id   AF-A0A1C6JA44-F1
#
_cell.length_a   1.000
_cell.length_b   1.000
_cell.length_c   1.000
_cell.angle_alpha   90.00
_cell.angle_beta   90.00
_cell.angle_gamma   90.00
#
_symmetry.space_group_name_H-M   'P 1'
#
loop_
_entity.id
_entity.type
_entity.pdbx_description
1 polymer ?
#
loop_
_entity_poly.entity_id
_entity_poly.type
_entity_poly.pdbx_seq_one_letter_code
_entity_poly.pdbx_strand_id
1 'polypeptide(L)' 'MEYRVKGVNGHIEVYDNWGNFLFSADTYQEAESDLRDMGLAA' A
#
# COMPACT_ATOMS: atom_id res chain seq x y z
N MET A 1 8.41 8.29 -3.53
CA MET A 1 7.44 7.79 -4.52
C MET A 1 6.05 8.07 -3.96
N GLU A 2 5.12 8.56 -4.77
CA GLU A 2 3.72 8.69 -4.33
C GLU A 2 2.99 7.37 -4.57
N TYR A 3 2.33 6.87 -3.54
CA TYR A 3 1.47 5.69 -3.57
C TYR A 3 0.11 6.06 -3.01
N ARG A 4 -0.92 5.35 -3.45
CA ARG A 4 -2.29 5.56 -2.99
C ARG A 4 -2.76 4.33 -2.26
N VAL A 5 -3.15 4.53 -1.01
CA VAL A 5 -3.68 3.47 -0.13
C VAL A 5 -5.20 3.59 -0.05
N LYS A 6 -5.92 2.48 -0.23
CA LYS A 6 -7.39 2.41 -0.15
C LYS A 6 -7.84 1.27 0.75
N GLY A 7 -8.84 1.51 1.59
CA GLY A 7 -9.54 0.44 2.30
C GLY A 7 -10.68 -0.13 1.45
N VAL A 8 -10.67 -1.44 1.19
CA VAL A 8 -11.65 -2.16 0.39
C VAL A 8 -12.07 -3.44 1.12
N ASN A 9 -13.37 -3.64 1.34
CA ASN A 9 -13.92 -4.85 1.97
C ASN A 9 -13.20 -5.34 3.26
N GLY A 10 -12.68 -4.40 4.06
CA GLY A 10 -12.04 -4.72 5.34
C GLY A 10 -10.54 -5.01 5.28
N HIS A 11 -9.91 -4.92 4.10
CA HIS A 11 -8.46 -4.92 3.95
C HIS A 11 -8.01 -3.65 3.20
N ILE A 12 -6.71 -3.47 3.09
CA ILE A 12 -6.03 -2.34 2.48
C ILE A 12 -5.45 -2.76 1.14
N GLU A 13 -5.62 -1.95 0.11
CA GLU A 13 -5.01 -2.09 -1.20
C GLU A 13 -4.09 -0.89 -1.48
N VAL A 14 -2.90 -1.18 -1.96
CA VAL A 14 -1.87 -0.18 -2.27
C VAL A 14 -1.67 -0.13 -3.79
N TYR A 15 -1.70 1.09 -4.31
CA TYR A 15 -1.57 1.38 -5.72
C TYR A 15 -0.40 2.35 -5.96
N ASP A 16 0.23 2.24 -7.13
CA ASP A 16 1.16 3.26 -7.59
C ASP A 16 0.44 4.53 -8.06
N ASN A 17 1.20 5.56 -8.43
CA ASN A 17 0.66 6.82 -8.92
C ASN A 17 -0.06 6.71 -10.28
N TRP A 18 0.19 5.64 -11.03
CA TRP A 18 -0.51 5.34 -12.29
C TRP A 18 -1.80 4.53 -12.05
N GLY A 19 -2.07 4.14 -10.80
CA GLY A 19 -3.22 3.34 -10.43
C GLY A 19 -3.02 1.85 -10.66
N ASN A 20 -1.79 1.38 -10.89
CA ASN A 20 -1.51 -0.05 -10.92
C ASN A 20 -1.50 -0.60 -9.50
N PHE A 21 -2.15 -1.74 -9.32
CA PHE A 21 -2.13 -2.48 -8.07
C PHE A 21 -0.72 -2.96 -7.77
N LEU A 22 -0.21 -2.63 -6.59
CA LEU A 22 1.07 -3.11 -6.10
C LEU A 22 0.85 -4.36 -5.24
N PHE A 23 0.08 -4.21 -4.16
CA PHE A 23 -0.22 -5.29 -3.21
C PHE A 23 -1.39 -4.92 -2.31
N SER A 24 -1.85 -5.88 -1.51
CA SER A 24 -2.87 -5.71 -0.47
C SER A 24 -2.34 -6.15 0.89
N ALA A 25 -2.83 -5.53 1.96
CA ALA A 25 -2.52 -5.86 3.35
C ALA A 25 -3.81 -5.88 4.18
N ASP A 26 -3.87 -6.63 5.27
CA ASP A 26 -5.06 -6.65 6.13
C ASP A 26 -5.22 -5.33 6.89
N THR A 27 -4.11 -4.68 7.25
CA THR A 27 -4.11 -3.42 8.00
C THR A 27 -3.23 -2.33 7.35
N TYR A 28 -3.51 -1.06 7.67
CA TYR A 28 -2.66 0.05 7.25
C TYR A 28 -1.22 -0.10 7.76
N GLN A 29 -1.06 -0.68 8.95
CA GLN A 29 0.24 -0.85 9.59
C GLN A 29 1.09 -1.89 8.87
N GLU A 30 0.49 -2.98 8.40
CA GLU A 30 1.15 -3.93 7.50
C GLU A 30 1.49 -3.27 6.16
N ALA A 31 0.54 -2.54 5.56
CA ALA A 31 0.81 -1.82 4.31
C ALA A 31 1.99 -0.85 4.42
N GLU A 32 2.09 -0.09 5.52
CA GLU A 32 3.24 0.77 5.78
C GLU A 32 4.54 -0.01 6.01
N SER A 33 4.48 -1.15 6.71
CA SER A 33 5.66 -1.98 6.94
C SER A 33 6.19 -2.57 5.62
N ASP A 34 5.31 -3.08 4.76
CA ASP A 34 5.67 -3.57 3.43
C ASP A 34 6.20 -2.44 2.54
N LEU A 35 5.58 -1.25 2.58
CA LEU A 35 6.09 -0.07 1.86
C LEU A 35 7.50 0.32 2.31
N ARG A 36 7.80 0.22 3.61
CA ARG A 36 9.14 0.49 4.14
C ARG A 36 10.14 -0.59 3.73
N ASP A 37 9.74 -1.86 3.78
CA ASP A 37 10.59 -2.99 3.37
C ASP A 37 10.95 -2.90 1.87
N MET A 38 9.99 -2.49 1.04
CA MET A 38 10.19 -2.22 -0.39
C MET A 38 11.00 -0.94 -0.68
N GLY A 39 11.35 -0.15 0.35
CA GLY A 39 12.03 1.14 0.19
C GLY A 39 11.17 2.22 -0.49
N LEU A 40 9.85 2.04 -0.48
CA LEU A 40 8.86 2.95 -1.08
C LEU A 40 8.36 4.02 -0.08
N ALA A 41 8.44 3.72 1.21
CA ALA A 41 8.21 4.65 2.31
C ALA A 41 9.55 5.09 2.95
N ALA A 42 9.67 6.39 3.24
CA ALA A 42 10.86 7.02 3.81
C ALA A 42 10.89 6.95 5.35
#